data_AF-A0A447N928-F1
#
_entry.id   AF-A0A447N928-F1
#
_cell.length_a   1.000
_cell.length_b   1.000
_cell.length_c   1.000
_cell.angle_alpha   90.00
_cell.angle_beta   90.00
_cell.angle_gamma   90.00
#
_symmetry.space_group_name_H-M   'P 1'
#
loop_
_entity.id
_entity.type
_entity.pdbx_description
1 polymer ?
#
loop_
_entity_poly.entity_id
_entity_poly.type
_entity_poly.pdbx_seq_one_letter_code
_entity_poly.pdbx_strand_id
1 'polypeptide(L)'
;MNLSKTQLRSALRLYTSSWRYLYGVKPGATRVDLDGNPCGELEEQHVEHARKQLEEAKARVQAQRAEQQAKKREAAAAAGEKEDAPRRERKPRPVARRKEGAERKPRADKPTTKAPRAPREEKHTPVSDISVLTVGQSLQGESG
;
A
#
# COMPACT_ATOMS: atom_id res chain seq x y z
N MET A 1 16.11 -13.35 24.10
CA MET A 1 16.72 -12.42 23.13
C MET A 1 16.78 -11.05 23.77
N ASN A 2 17.97 -10.48 23.95
CA ASN A 2 18.12 -9.19 24.63
C ASN A 2 18.13 -8.06 23.59
N LEU A 3 17.22 -7.10 23.71
CA LEU A 3 17.14 -5.94 22.83
C LEU A 3 18.08 -4.84 23.32
N SER A 4 18.96 -4.33 22.44
CA SER A 4 19.82 -3.20 22.79
C SER A 4 19.04 -1.87 22.74
N LYS A 5 19.39 -0.92 23.61
CA LYS A 5 18.77 0.42 23.64
C LYS A 5 18.91 1.18 22.32
N THR A 6 19.92 0.84 21.51
CA THR A 6 20.11 1.41 20.17
C THR A 6 19.13 0.82 19.17
N GLN A 7 18.94 -0.51 19.20
CA GLN A 7 17.96 -1.20 18.36
C GLN A 7 16.52 -0.79 18.70
N LEU A 8 16.22 -0.56 19.97
CA LEU A 8 14.91 -0.04 20.39
C LEU A 8 14.66 1.36 19.81
N ARG A 9 15.65 2.24 19.88
CA ARG A 9 15.55 3.60 19.34
C ARG A 9 15.42 3.62 17.81
N SER A 10 16.15 2.74 17.10
CA SER A 10 16.03 2.65 15.65
C SER A 10 14.65 2.11 15.23
N ALA A 11 14.15 1.07 15.91
CA ALA A 11 12.82 0.53 15.67
C ALA A 11 11.72 1.57 15.92
N LEU A 12 11.80 2.31 17.04
CA LEU A 12 10.87 3.38 17.36
C LEU A 12 10.87 4.46 16.29
N ARG A 13 12.05 4.91 15.85
CA ARG A 13 12.17 5.91 14.77
C ARG A 13 11.47 5.44 13.50
N LEU A 14 11.74 4.22 13.06
CA LEU A 14 11.12 3.63 11.87
C LEU A 14 9.59 3.59 11.98
N TYR A 15 9.09 3.19 13.15
CA TYR A 15 7.66 3.11 13.41
C TYR A 15 6.99 4.49 13.37
N THR A 16 7.54 5.48 14.06
CA THR A 16 6.96 6.82 14.15
C THR A 16 7.07 7.62 12.85
N SER A 17 8.05 7.32 11.99
CA SER A 17 8.16 7.91 10.65
C SER A 17 7.31 7.20 9.59
N SER A 18 6.68 6.07 9.93
CA SER A 18 5.84 5.34 8.98
C SER A 18 4.59 6.13 8.64
N TRP A 19 4.19 6.10 7.36
CA TRP A 19 2.94 6.72 6.92
C TRP A 19 1.75 6.25 7.74
N ARG A 20 1.71 4.97 8.10
CA ARG A 20 0.61 4.39 8.89
C ARG A 20 0.48 5.06 10.26
N TYR A 21 1.61 5.34 10.90
CA TYR A 21 1.62 6.04 12.18
C TYR A 21 1.18 7.50 12.01
N LEU A 22 1.76 8.22 11.04
CA LEU A 22 1.44 9.62 10.78
C LEU A 22 -0.04 9.84 10.43
N TYR A 23 -0.69 8.91 9.72
CA TYR A 23 -2.14 8.96 9.46
C TYR A 23 -3.00 8.66 10.71
N GLY A 24 -2.46 7.91 11.67
CA GLY A 24 -3.16 7.57 12.91
C GLY A 24 -3.18 8.72 13.93
N VAL A 25 -2.33 9.74 13.75
CA VAL A 25 -2.26 10.91 14.64
C VAL A 25 -3.49 11.80 14.44
N LYS A 26 -4.31 11.91 15.48
CA LYS A 26 -5.56 12.68 15.49
C LYS A 26 -5.60 13.63 16.68
N PRO A 27 -6.21 14.82 16.54
CA PRO A 27 -6.36 15.76 17.65
C PRO A 27 -7.28 15.16 18.71
N GLY A 28 -6.95 15.38 19.99
CA GLY A 28 -7.76 14.92 21.12
C GLY A 28 -7.75 13.41 21.36
N ALA A 29 -6.88 12.65 20.68
CA ALA A 29 -6.69 11.24 20.98
C ALA A 29 -5.83 11.08 22.24
N THR A 30 -6.31 10.31 23.21
CA THR A 30 -5.55 9.92 24.39
C THR A 30 -4.48 8.90 24.00
N ARG A 31 -3.21 9.18 24.34
CA ARG A 31 -2.13 8.21 24.14
C ARG A 31 -2.16 7.19 25.27
N VAL A 32 -1.61 6.01 25.04
CA VAL A 32 -1.51 4.95 26.06
C VAL A 32 -0.03 4.67 26.31
N ASP A 33 0.36 4.56 27.57
CA ASP A 33 1.71 4.19 27.97
C ASP A 33 1.96 2.67 27.82
N LEU A 34 3.12 2.20 28.28
CA LEU A 34 3.48 0.77 28.20
C LEU A 34 2.69 -0.10 29.18
N ASP A 35 2.16 0.50 30.24
CA ASP A 35 1.41 -0.17 31.31
C ASP A 35 -0.11 -0.13 31.05
N GLY A 36 -0.54 0.56 29.98
CA GLY A 36 -1.94 0.67 29.57
C GLY A 36 -2.67 1.91 30.11
N ASN A 37 -1.97 2.83 30.78
CA ASN A 37 -2.58 4.04 31.34
C ASN A 37 -2.62 5.18 30.31
N PRO A 38 -3.60 6.10 30.43
CA PRO A 38 -3.67 7.28 29.58
C PRO A 38 -2.45 8.20 29.80
N CYS A 39 -1.73 8.48 28.72
CA CYS A 39 -0.49 9.26 28.66
C CYS A 39 -0.72 10.59 27.93
N GLY A 40 -1.66 11.40 28.45
CA GLY A 40 -2.00 12.71 27.91
C GLY A 40 -2.67 12.67 26.53
N GLU A 41 -3.10 13.85 26.08
CA GLU A 41 -3.80 14.03 24.81
C GLU A 41 -2.86 14.52 23.71
N LEU A 42 -3.13 14.09 22.48
CA LEU A 42 -2.48 14.63 21.30
C LEU A 42 -2.98 16.05 21.04
N GLU A 43 -2.18 17.03 21.48
CA GLU A 43 -2.36 18.45 21.15
C GLU A 43 -2.33 18.69 19.63
N GLU A 44 -2.99 19.77 19.21
CA GLU A 44 -3.14 20.14 17.80
C GLU A 44 -1.78 20.34 17.09
N GLN A 45 -0.78 20.86 17.81
CA GLN A 45 0.60 21.02 17.32
C GLN A 45 1.22 19.69 16.87
N HIS A 46 0.91 18.58 17.55
CA HIS A 46 1.43 17.25 17.20
C HIS A 46 0.83 16.74 15.88
N VAL A 47 -0.45 17.07 15.64
CA VAL A 47 -1.16 16.69 14.42
C VAL A 47 -0.64 17.50 13.23
N GLU A 48 -0.43 18.80 13.40
CA GLU A 48 0.16 19.65 12.37
C GLU A 48 1.56 19.17 11.98
N HIS A 49 2.39 18.85 12.97
CA HIS A 49 3.72 18.29 12.73
C HIS A 49 3.64 16.92 12.03
N ALA A 50 2.70 16.06 12.39
CA ALA A 50 2.50 14.77 11.73
C ALA A 50 2.06 14.93 10.26
N ARG A 51 1.15 15.88 9.97
CA ARG A 51 0.71 16.19 8.60
C ARG A 51 1.86 16.71 7.75
N LYS A 52 2.65 17.66 8.28
CA LYS A 52 3.84 18.19 7.61
C LYS A 52 4.86 17.09 7.30
N GLN A 53 5.14 16.22 8.28
CA GLN A 53 6.04 15.08 8.09
C GLN A 53 5.53 14.10 7.04
N LEU A 54 4.22 13.91 6.94
CA LEU A 54 3.61 13.01 5.96
C LEU A 54 3.78 13.53 4.53
N GLU A 55 3.57 14.83 4.33
CA GLU A 55 3.80 15.50 3.05
C GLU A 55 5.28 15.44 2.65
N GLU A 56 6.18 15.76 3.58
CA GLU A 56 7.62 15.71 3.35
C GLU A 56 8.10 14.28 3.07
N ALA A 57 7.59 13.29 3.82
CA ALA A 57 7.93 11.88 3.61
C ALA A 57 7.45 11.39 2.23
N LYS A 58 6.24 11.78 1.80
CA LYS A 58 5.74 11.47 0.45
C LYS A 58 6.61 12.09 -0.64
N ALA A 59 6.97 13.36 -0.50
CA ALA A 59 7.81 14.05 -1.47
C ALA A 59 9.20 13.39 -1.57
N ARG A 60 9.83 13.07 -0.43
CA ARG A 60 11.12 12.38 -0.38
C ARG A 60 11.06 11.01 -1.04
N VAL A 61 10.05 10.20 -0.74
CA VAL A 61 9.87 8.86 -1.34
C VAL A 61 9.59 8.96 -2.84
N GLN A 62 8.82 9.96 -3.29
CA GLN A 62 8.56 10.18 -4.71
C GLN A 62 9.85 10.54 -5.47
N ALA A 63 10.67 11.45 -4.93
CA ALA A 63 11.96 11.81 -5.51
C ALA A 63 12.91 10.60 -5.57
N GLN A 64 13.05 9.86 -4.47
CA GLN A 64 13.88 8.65 -4.45
C GLN A 64 13.39 7.57 -5.42
N ARG A 65 12.07 7.39 -5.56
CA ARG A 65 11.50 6.41 -6.49
C ARG A 65 11.78 6.80 -7.95
N ALA A 66 11.71 8.10 -8.27
CA ALA A 66 12.04 8.61 -9.60
C ALA A 66 13.53 8.39 -9.92
N GLU A 67 14.43 8.71 -8.99
CA GLU A 67 15.88 8.49 -9.15
C GLU A 67 16.23 7.01 -9.29
N GLN A 68 15.64 6.14 -8.45
CA GLN A 68 15.84 4.70 -8.56
C GLN A 68 15.30 4.14 -9.87
N GLN A 69 14.17 4.66 -10.37
CA GLN A 69 13.63 4.25 -11.67
C GLN A 69 14.54 4.70 -12.82
N ALA A 70 15.08 5.92 -12.76
CA ALA A 70 16.05 6.40 -13.75
C ALA A 70 17.33 5.54 -13.75
N LYS A 71 17.91 5.28 -12.58
CA LYS A 71 19.07 4.39 -12.42
C LYS A 71 18.79 2.96 -12.91
N LYS A 72 17.60 2.42 -12.64
CA LYS A 72 17.19 1.11 -13.17
C LYS A 72 17.04 1.09 -14.70
N ARG A 73 16.50 2.16 -15.29
CA ARG A 73 16.37 2.29 -16.76
C ARG A 73 17.74 2.43 -17.43
N GLU A 74 18.65 3.19 -16.84
CA GLU A 74 20.02 3.34 -17.32
C GLU A 74 20.83 2.04 -17.19
N ALA A 75 20.71 1.35 -16.06
CA ALA A 75 21.32 0.04 -15.86
C ALA A 75 20.75 -1.02 -16.82
N ALA A 76 19.45 -1.00 -17.12
CA ALA A 76 18.83 -1.90 -18.11
C ALA A 76 19.29 -1.58 -19.55
N ALA A 77 19.47 -0.30 -19.89
CA ALA A 77 20.00 0.12 -21.18
C ALA A 77 21.49 -0.24 -21.35
N ALA A 78 22.28 -0.12 -20.28
CA ALA A 78 23.71 -0.47 -20.27
C ALA A 78 23.96 -1.99 -20.22
N ALA A 79 23.07 -2.76 -19.58
CA ALA A 79 23.13 -4.22 -19.58
C ALA A 79 22.76 -4.85 -20.93
N GLY A 80 22.39 -4.05 -21.93
CA GLY A 80 22.24 -4.53 -23.30
C GLY A 80 21.18 -5.60 -23.46
N GLU A 81 20.04 -5.48 -22.74
CA GLU A 81 18.81 -6.11 -23.20
C GLU A 81 18.36 -5.36 -24.46
N LYS A 82 19.08 -5.63 -25.55
CA LYS A 82 18.53 -5.47 -26.88
C LYS A 82 17.23 -6.26 -26.86
N GLU A 83 16.11 -5.57 -27.01
CA GLU A 83 14.98 -6.09 -27.76
C GLU A 83 15.47 -6.39 -29.20
N ASP A 84 16.28 -7.43 -29.34
CA ASP A 84 16.54 -8.16 -30.57
C ASP A 84 16.11 -9.61 -30.32
N ALA A 85 14.93 -9.76 -29.74
CA ALA A 85 14.03 -10.80 -30.17
C ALA A 85 12.97 -10.04 -30.96
N PRO A 86 12.71 -10.38 -32.24
CA PRO A 86 11.64 -9.74 -32.99
C PRO A 86 10.40 -9.89 -32.13
N ARG A 87 9.83 -8.76 -31.69
CA ARG A 87 8.52 -8.66 -31.06
C ARG A 87 7.62 -9.53 -31.91
N ARG A 88 7.41 -10.77 -31.47
CA ARG A 88 6.79 -11.82 -32.26
C ARG A 88 5.49 -11.20 -32.68
N GLU A 89 5.38 -10.86 -33.97
CA GLU A 89 4.16 -10.32 -34.53
C GLU A 89 3.10 -11.30 -34.07
N ARG A 90 2.29 -10.86 -33.11
CA ARG A 90 1.14 -11.65 -32.69
C ARG A 90 0.30 -11.63 -33.94
N LYS A 91 0.44 -12.71 -34.73
CA LYS A 91 -0.40 -13.02 -35.88
C LYS A 91 -1.80 -12.54 -35.54
N PRO A 92 -2.45 -11.74 -36.40
CA PRO A 92 -3.80 -11.28 -36.12
C PRO A 92 -4.61 -12.51 -35.73
N ARG A 93 -5.15 -12.47 -34.51
CA ARG A 93 -5.92 -13.56 -33.92
C ARG A 93 -6.95 -13.97 -34.98
N PRO A 94 -7.07 -15.26 -35.36
CA PRO A 94 -7.97 -15.65 -36.43
C PRO A 94 -9.36 -15.16 -36.07
N VAL A 95 -9.87 -14.24 -36.90
CA VAL A 95 -11.25 -13.78 -36.82
C VAL A 95 -12.10 -15.01 -37.01
N ALA A 96 -12.81 -15.40 -35.94
CA ALA A 96 -13.80 -16.46 -36.02
C ALA A 96 -14.75 -16.12 -37.17
N ARG A 97 -14.69 -16.93 -38.21
CA ARG A 97 -15.50 -16.85 -39.41
C ARG A 97 -16.96 -16.97 -38.99
N ARG A 98 -17.62 -15.84 -38.75
CA ARG A 98 -19.07 -15.77 -38.61
C ARG A 98 -19.65 -16.09 -39.98
N LYS A 99 -20.00 -17.36 -40.18
CA LYS A 99 -20.77 -17.79 -41.34
C LYS A 99 -22.15 -17.13 -41.24
N GLU A 100 -22.55 -16.50 -42.34
CA GLU A 100 -23.83 -15.85 -42.55
C GLU A 100 -25.02 -16.75 -42.20
N GLY A 101 -26.08 -16.13 -41.70
CA GLY A 101 -27.39 -16.75 -41.59
C GLY A 101 -28.31 -15.97 -40.66
N ALA A 102 -29.33 -15.33 -41.24
CA ALA A 102 -30.49 -14.71 -40.61
C ALA A 102 -30.31 -13.31 -39.98
N GLU A 103 -30.51 -12.33 -40.86
CA GLU A 103 -31.49 -11.23 -40.75
C GLU A 103 -31.47 -10.27 -39.54
N ARG A 104 -31.35 -8.99 -39.89
CA ARG A 104 -31.59 -7.83 -39.04
C ARG A 104 -33.07 -7.77 -38.62
N LYS A 105 -33.33 -7.59 -37.33
CA LYS A 105 -34.51 -6.86 -36.81
C LYS A 105 -34.10 -5.88 -35.70
N PRO A 106 -34.78 -4.73 -35.60
CA PRO A 106 -34.24 -3.54 -34.95
C PRO A 106 -34.40 -3.56 -33.42
N ARG A 107 -33.53 -2.75 -32.80
CA ARG A 107 -33.52 -2.28 -31.41
C ARG A 107 -34.88 -2.34 -30.70
N ALA A 108 -34.92 -3.07 -29.58
CA ALA A 108 -35.89 -2.86 -28.52
C ALA A 108 -35.10 -2.57 -27.23
N ASP A 109 -35.39 -1.42 -26.64
CA ASP A 109 -34.85 -0.93 -25.38
C ASP A 109 -35.00 -1.97 -24.27
N LYS A 110 -33.86 -2.37 -23.69
CA LYS A 110 -33.79 -2.96 -22.35
C LYS A 110 -32.84 -2.10 -21.52
N PRO A 111 -33.28 -1.54 -20.38
CA PRO A 111 -32.41 -0.78 -19.51
C PRO A 111 -31.39 -1.75 -18.91
N THR A 112 -30.14 -1.59 -19.29
CA THR A 112 -29.01 -2.18 -18.57
C THR A 112 -28.80 -1.34 -17.33
N THR A 113 -29.48 -1.74 -16.25
CA THR A 113 -29.10 -1.37 -14.88
C THR A 113 -27.72 -1.95 -14.65
N LYS A 114 -26.68 -1.14 -14.90
CA LYS A 114 -25.33 -1.40 -14.42
C LYS A 114 -25.41 -1.46 -12.89
N ALA A 115 -25.39 -2.68 -12.35
CA ALA A 115 -25.11 -2.87 -10.93
C ALA A 115 -23.77 -2.18 -10.62
N PRO A 116 -23.72 -1.23 -9.67
CA PRO A 116 -22.46 -0.62 -9.27
C PRO A 116 -21.59 -1.72 -8.66
N ARG A 117 -20.35 -1.81 -9.15
CA ARG A 117 -19.34 -2.72 -8.63
C ARG A 117 -19.10 -2.33 -7.17
N ALA A 118 -19.49 -3.20 -6.24
CA ALA A 118 -19.32 -2.98 -4.82
C ALA A 118 -17.85 -2.61 -4.52
N PRO A 119 -17.59 -1.63 -3.63
CA PRO A 119 -16.24 -1.38 -3.15
C PRO A 119 -15.75 -2.67 -2.49
N ARG A 120 -14.59 -3.15 -2.93
CA ARG A 120 -13.92 -4.28 -2.30
C ARG A 120 -13.52 -3.83 -0.90
N GLU A 121 -14.30 -4.21 0.10
CA GLU A 121 -13.93 -4.06 1.51
C GLU A 121 -12.61 -4.82 1.73
N GLU A 122 -11.52 -4.08 1.91
CA GLU A 122 -10.34 -4.60 2.58
C GLU A 122 -10.77 -4.91 4.02
N LYS A 123 -11.18 -6.15 4.24
CA LYS A 123 -11.41 -6.70 5.57
C LYS A 123 -10.07 -6.79 6.30
N HIS A 124 -9.60 -5.67 6.84
CA HIS A 124 -8.62 -5.69 7.90
C HIS A 124 -9.31 -6.33 9.10
N THR A 125 -9.01 -7.60 9.37
CA THR A 125 -9.40 -8.23 10.63
C THR A 125 -8.68 -7.48 11.74
N PRO A 126 -9.37 -6.70 12.58
CA PRO A 126 -8.74 -6.19 13.78
C PRO A 126 -8.30 -7.39 14.62
N VAL A 127 -7.08 -7.35 15.14
CA VAL A 127 -6.65 -8.30 16.17
C VAL A 127 -7.43 -7.93 17.42
N SER A 128 -8.63 -8.49 17.56
CA SER A 128 -9.61 -8.13 18.58
C SER A 128 -9.37 -8.80 19.93
N ASP A 129 -8.31 -9.59 20.09
CA ASP A 129 -8.04 -10.25 21.36
C ASP A 129 -6.57 -10.04 21.77
N ILE A 130 -6.34 -8.92 22.45
CA ILE A 130 -5.05 -8.56 23.07
C ILE A 130 -4.92 -9.24 24.44
N SER A 131 -6.03 -9.77 24.98
CA SER A 131 -6.13 -10.45 26.28
C SER A 131 -5.30 -11.73 26.38
N VAL A 132 -4.92 -12.32 25.24
CA VAL A 132 -4.09 -13.54 25.17
C VAL A 132 -2.59 -13.24 25.08
N LEU A 133 -2.19 -11.97 24.94
CA LEU A 133 -0.79 -11.58 24.80
C LEU A 133 -0.20 -11.26 26.18
N THR A 134 0.67 -12.14 26.66
CA THR A 134 1.40 -11.95 27.92
C THR A 134 2.72 -11.23 27.64
N VAL A 135 3.04 -10.22 28.44
CA VAL A 135 4.31 -9.47 28.37
C VAL A 135 5.48 -10.46 28.44
N GLY A 136 6.27 -10.55 27.37
CA GLY A 136 7.41 -11.46 27.25
C GLY A 136 7.27 -12.60 26.23
N GLN A 137 6.15 -12.74 25.53
CA GLN A 137 6.01 -13.72 24.44
C GLN A 137 6.92 -13.40 23.25
N SER A 138 7.70 -14.39 22.82
CA SER A 138 8.50 -14.35 21.59
C SER A 138 7.61 -14.45 20.37
N LEU A 139 7.47 -13.35 19.61
CA LEU A 139 6.78 -13.36 18.33
C LEU A 139 7.76 -13.83 17.24
N GLN A 140 7.62 -15.07 16.77
CA GLN A 140 8.28 -15.53 15.55
C GLN A 140 7.57 -14.89 14.34
N GLY A 141 8.19 -13.84 13.77
CA GLY A 141 7.73 -13.27 12.50
C GLY A 141 8.42 -13.96 11.32
N GLU A 142 7.74 -14.90 10.66
CA GLU A 142 8.13 -15.30 9.31
C GLU A 142 7.81 -14.14 8.37
N SER A 143 8.87 -13.56 7.81
CA SER A 143 8.78 -12.53 6.77
C SER A 143 8.87 -13.24 5.42
N GLY A 144 7.74 -13.31 4.70
CA GLY A 144 7.69 -13.72 3.29
C GLY A 144 7.92 -12.57 2.33
#